data_AF-A0A2V8EE28-F1
#
_entry.id   AF-A0A2V8EE28-F1
#
_cell.length_a   1.000
_cell.length_b   1.000
_cell.length_c   1.000
_cell.angle_alpha   90.00
_cell.angle_beta   90.00
_cell.angle_gamma   90.00
#
_symmetry.space_group_name_H-M   'P 1'
#
loop_
_entity.id
_entity.type
_entity.pdbx_description
1 polymer ?
#
loop_
_entity_poly.entity_id
_entity_poly.type
_entity_poly.pdbx_seq_one_letter_code
_entity_poly.pdbx_strand_id
1 'polypeptide(L)' 'LAEGLPNKAIAERLGISDQTVKFHVSSISGKLGAANRTDAVRRAVRRGLIAL' A
#
# COMPACT_ATOMS: atom_id res chain seq x y z
N LEU A 1 -0.02 4.19 0.35
CA LEU A 1 1.25 3.49 0.01
C LEU A 1 2.19 4.36 -0.81
N ALA A 2 1.73 4.92 -1.94
CA ALA A 2 2.53 5.71 -2.88
C ALA A 2 3.11 6.99 -2.26
N GLU A 3 2.33 7.67 -1.40
CA GLU A 3 2.76 8.85 -0.63
C GLU A 3 3.82 8.56 0.44
N GLY A 4 4.34 7.33 0.55
CA GLY A 4 5.40 6.99 1.52
C GLY A 4 4.96 6.95 2.99
N LEU A 5 3.70 7.26 3.30
CA LEU A 5 3.20 7.31 4.68
C LEU A 5 3.42 6.00 5.46
N PRO A 6 3.72 6.06 6.77
CA PRO A 6 3.72 4.89 7.65
C PRO A 6 2.28 4.39 7.88
N ASN A 7 2.13 3.11 8.20
CA ASN A 7 0.80 2.50 8.37
C ASN A 7 -0.03 3.19 9.46
N LYS A 8 0.60 3.65 10.54
CA LYS A 8 -0.05 4.43 11.60
C LYS A 8 -0.69 5.73 11.07
N ALA A 9 0.01 6.48 10.23
CA ALA A 9 -0.53 7.71 9.64
C ALA A 9 -1.66 7.42 8.63
N ILE A 10 -1.57 6.31 7.89
CA ILE A 10 -2.65 5.85 7.01
C ILE A 10 -3.88 5.47 7.83
N ALA A 11 -3.68 4.76 8.94
CA ALA A 11 -4.73 4.35 9.87
C ALA A 11 -5.47 5.57 10.45
N GLU A 12 -4.73 6.56 10.94
CA GLU A 12 -5.28 7.83 11.45
C GLU A 12 -6.10 8.56 10.38
N ARG A 13 -5.58 8.69 9.15
CA ARG A 13 -6.27 9.38 8.05
C ARG A 13 -7.56 8.66 7.62
N LEU A 14 -7.59 7.34 7.71
CA LEU A 14 -8.73 6.51 7.28
C LEU A 14 -9.68 6.13 8.43
N GLY A 15 -9.37 6.47 9.68
CA GLY A 15 -10.19 6.09 10.83
C GLY A 15 -10.25 4.58 11.08
N ILE A 16 -9.19 3.84 10.75
CA ILE A 16 -9.10 2.38 10.93
C ILE A 16 -7.87 2.00 11.76
N SER A 17 -7.80 0.74 12.21
CA SER A 17 -6.64 0.27 12.99
C SER A 17 -5.38 0.09 12.12
N ASP A 18 -4.20 0.25 12.72
CA ASP A 18 -2.90 -0.07 12.08
C ASP A 18 -2.84 -1.52 11.59
N GLN A 19 -3.49 -2.45 12.32
CA GLN A 19 -3.59 -3.86 11.92
C GLN A 19 -4.42 -4.03 10.64
N THR A 20 -5.52 -3.28 10.49
CA THR A 20 -6.33 -3.27 9.28
C THR A 20 -5.53 -2.73 8.08
N VAL A 21 -4.73 -1.68 8.27
CA VAL A 21 -3.83 -1.17 7.22
C VAL A 21 -2.80 -2.23 6.83
N LYS A 22 -2.15 -2.91 7.80
CA LYS A 22 -1.21 -4.00 7.54
C LYS A 22 -1.84 -5.12 6.70
N PHE A 23 -3.07 -5.51 7.02
CA PHE A 23 -3.82 -6.49 6.25
C PHE A 23 -4.02 -6.05 4.79
N HIS A 24 -4.47 -4.81 4.56
CA HIS A 24 -4.64 -4.27 3.21
C HIS A 24 -3.31 -4.18 2.44
N VAL A 25 -2.24 -3.70 3.08
CA VAL A 25 -0.89 -3.61 2.48
C VAL A 25 -0.41 -4.99 2.04
N SER A 26 -0.58 -6.01 2.89
CA SER A 26 -0.21 -7.39 2.58
C SER A 26 -1.02 -7.94 1.41
N SER A 27 -2.35 -7.77 1.45
CA SER A 27 -3.24 -8.21 0.36
C SER A 27 -2.91 -7.54 -0.97
N ILE A 28 -2.69 -6.22 -0.98
CA ILE A 28 -2.31 -5.47 -2.18
C ILE A 28 -0.95 -5.96 -2.70
N SER A 29 0.03 -6.13 -1.82
CA SER A 29 1.36 -6.62 -2.21
C SER A 29 1.28 -8.02 -2.82
N GLY A 30 0.48 -8.92 -2.23
CA GLY A 30 0.22 -10.26 -2.77
C GLY A 30 -0.43 -10.22 -4.16
N LYS A 31 -1.49 -9.42 -4.34
CA LYS A 31 -2.17 -9.26 -5.65
C LYS A 31 -1.26 -8.65 -6.73
N LEU A 32 -0.31 -7.81 -6.33
CA LEU A 32 0.68 -7.23 -7.24
C LEU A 32 1.89 -8.15 -7.46
N GLY A 33 2.05 -9.20 -6.66
CA GLY A 33 3.25 -10.05 -6.63
C GLY A 33 4.50 -9.24 -6.27
N ALA A 34 4.37 -8.30 -5.32
CA ALA A 34 5.42 -7.37 -4.94
C ALA A 34 6.23 -7.88 -3.74
N ALA A 35 7.56 -7.74 -3.82
CA ALA A 35 8.45 -8.17 -2.74
C ALA A 35 8.45 -7.24 -1.52
N ASN A 36 8.14 -5.95 -1.73
CA ASN A 36 8.06 -4.94 -0.67
C ASN A 36 7.17 -3.77 -1.12
N ARG A 37 6.94 -2.81 -0.21
CA ARG A 37 6.06 -1.65 -0.47
C ARG A 37 6.48 -0.82 -1.68
N THR A 38 7.79 -0.66 -1.92
CA THR A 38 8.30 0.15 -3.03
C THR A 38 8.07 -0.57 -4.36
N ASP A 39 8.31 -1.88 -4.38
CA ASP A 39 7.99 -2.73 -5.53
C ASP A 39 6.48 -2.72 -5.83
N ALA A 40 5.63 -2.75 -4.79
CA ALA A 40 4.18 -2.66 -4.95
C ALA A 40 3.75 -1.37 -5.65
N VAL A 41 4.29 -0.22 -5.22
CA VAL A 41 4.01 1.07 -5.87
C VAL A 41 4.49 1.08 -7.32
N ARG A 42 5.72 0.64 -7.59
CA ARG A 42 6.27 0.57 -8.96
C ARG A 42 5.43 -0.31 -9.89
N ARG A 43 4.98 -1.46 -9.40
CA ARG A 43 4.13 -2.38 -10.17
C ARG A 43 2.74 -1.80 -10.42
N ALA A 44 2.14 -1.16 -9.42
CA ALA A 44 0.85 -0.50 -9.57
C ALA A 44 0.91 0.59 -10.66
N VAL A 45 1.98 1.40 -10.69
CA VAL A 45 2.21 2.42 -11.71
C VAL A 45 2.42 1.79 -13.09
N ARG A 46 3.27 0.76 -13.21
CA ARG A 46 3.52 0.07 -14.48
C ARG A 46 2.26 -0.57 -15.07
N ARG A 47 1.34 -1.02 -14.20
CA ARG A 47 0.04 -1.60 -14.58
C ARG A 47 -1.04 -0.55 -14.81
N GLY A 48 -0.75 0.75 -14.65
CA GLY A 48 -1.72 1.83 -14.81
C GLY A 48 -2.80 1.89 -13.71
N LEU A 49 -2.58 1.25 -12.55
CA LEU A 49 -3.55 1.22 -11.44
C LEU A 49 -3.57 2.52 -10.64
N ILE A 50 -2.45 3.26 -10.63
CA ILE A 50 -2.27 4.56 -10.00
C ILE A 50 -1.33 5.42 -10.84
N ALA A 51 -1.46 6.74 -10.72
CA ALA A 51 -0.47 7.69 -11.21
C ALA A 51 0.47 8.13 -10.05
N LEU A 52 1.69 8.54 -10.40
CA LEU A 52 2.67 9.13 -9.48
C LEU A 52 2.79 10.62 -9.76
#